data_AF-A0A963EKX2-F1
#
_entry.id   AF-A0A963EKX2-F1
#
_cell.length_a   1.000
_cell.length_b   1.000
_cell.length_c   1.000
_cell.angle_alpha   90.00
_cell.angle_beta   90.00
_cell.angle_gamma   90.00
#
_symmetry.space_group_name_H-M   'P 1'
#
loop_
_entity.id
_entity.type
_entity.pdbx_description
1 polymer ?
#
loop_
_entity_poly.entity_id
_entity_poly.type
_entity_poly.pdbx_seq_one_letter_code
_entity_poly.pdbx_strand_id
1 'polypeptide(L)'
;SGFRCMVQDPDADTEIVDIQGKPGLGIPAPQLDLVLYSLREKEMLRSLAITRGGGRLSLPGSLRLHLGKSEHPMAQRLKALGLDALKPVLAFHSQSLQLRLNAGVVTAQKKAP
;
A
#
# COMPACT_ATOMS: atom_id res chain seq x y z
N SER A 1 -12.34 11.05 -14.23
CA SER A 1 -12.30 11.70 -12.90
C SER A 1 -10.86 11.72 -12.40
N GLY A 2 -10.47 12.71 -11.59
CA GLY A 2 -9.20 12.68 -10.86
C GLY A 2 -9.30 11.75 -9.64
N PHE A 3 -8.15 11.29 -9.18
CA PHE A 3 -7.97 10.47 -7.99
C PHE A 3 -7.10 11.25 -7.00
N ARG A 4 -7.46 11.21 -5.71
CA ARG A 4 -6.61 11.60 -4.59
C ARG A 4 -6.81 10.60 -3.47
N CYS A 5 -5.72 10.11 -2.90
CA CYS A 5 -5.73 9.19 -1.77
C CYS A 5 -4.60 9.57 -0.81
N MET A 6 -4.92 9.63 0.47
CA MET A 6 -4.00 10.07 1.51
C MET A 6 -4.00 9.06 2.64
N VAL A 7 -2.82 8.80 3.19
CA VAL A 7 -2.66 8.05 4.43
C VAL A 7 -2.28 9.04 5.51
N GLN A 8 -3.12 9.18 6.53
CA GLN A 8 -2.86 10.03 7.68
C GLN A 8 -1.93 9.33 8.67
N ASP A 9 -1.11 10.11 9.36
CA ASP A 9 -0.41 9.66 10.55
C ASP A 9 -1.43 9.43 11.67
N PRO A 10 -1.49 8.23 12.30
CA PRO A 10 -2.40 7.99 13.40
C PRO A 10 -2.05 8.78 14.66
N ASP A 11 -0.78 9.19 14.81
CA ASP A 11 -0.25 9.81 16.04
C ASP A 11 -0.02 11.32 15.88
N ALA A 12 -0.21 11.88 14.67
CA ALA A 12 0.00 13.29 14.38
C ALA A 12 -1.02 13.83 13.38
N ASP A 13 -1.27 15.14 13.41
CA ASP A 13 -2.13 15.82 12.42
C ASP A 13 -1.34 16.13 11.13
N THR A 14 -0.68 15.11 10.59
CA THR A 14 0.11 15.20 9.35
C THR A 14 -0.09 13.97 8.50
N GLU A 15 0.06 14.10 7.19
CA GLU A 15 0.01 12.96 6.28
C GLU A 15 1.34 12.18 6.24
N ILE A 16 1.23 10.86 6.06
CA ILE A 16 2.35 9.98 5.73
C ILE A 16 2.64 10.08 4.22
N VAL A 17 1.59 9.99 3.41
CA VAL A 17 1.69 9.99 1.94
C VAL A 17 0.40 10.49 1.30
N ASP A 18 0.53 11.22 0.20
CA ASP A 18 -0.56 11.64 -0.69
C ASP A 18 -0.27 11.13 -2.11
N ILE A 19 -1.28 10.53 -2.74
CA ILE A 19 -1.25 10.10 -4.14
C ILE A 19 -2.35 10.82 -4.88
N GLN A 20 -1.99 11.62 -5.87
CA GLN A 20 -2.95 12.41 -6.65
C GLN A 20 -2.68 12.32 -8.15
N GLY A 21 -3.73 12.54 -8.94
CA GLY A 21 -3.64 12.65 -10.40
C GLY A 21 -4.73 11.86 -11.11
N LYS A 22 -4.51 11.58 -12.39
CA LYS A 22 -5.44 10.80 -13.22
C LYS A 22 -4.71 9.54 -13.69
N PRO A 23 -5.23 8.33 -13.41
CA PRO A 23 -4.73 7.13 -14.06
C PRO A 23 -4.89 7.26 -15.58
N GLY A 24 -3.94 6.68 -16.31
CA GLY A 24 -3.98 6.63 -17.77
C GLY A 24 -4.95 5.56 -18.29
N LEU A 25 -4.76 5.18 -19.55
CA LEU A 25 -5.48 4.06 -20.14
C LEU A 25 -5.24 2.78 -19.35
N GLY A 26 -6.29 1.96 -19.22
CA GLY A 26 -6.22 0.73 -18.44
C GLY A 26 -7.23 -0.30 -18.89
N ILE A 27 -7.04 -1.51 -18.41
CA ILE A 27 -7.89 -2.67 -18.70
C ILE A 27 -8.46 -3.22 -17.38
N PRO A 28 -9.64 -3.89 -17.41
CA PRO A 28 -10.07 -4.71 -16.29
C PRO A 28 -8.98 -5.72 -15.94
N ALA A 29 -8.67 -5.86 -14.66
CA ALA A 29 -7.66 -6.80 -14.18
C ALA A 29 -8.21 -7.58 -12.97
N PRO A 30 -7.85 -8.86 -12.83
CA PRO A 30 -8.18 -9.61 -11.63
C PRO A 30 -7.47 -8.98 -10.44
N GLN A 31 -8.08 -9.15 -9.28
CA GLN A 31 -7.50 -8.72 -8.02
C GLN A 31 -6.57 -9.79 -7.50
N LEU A 32 -5.44 -9.38 -6.93
CA LEU A 32 -4.45 -10.30 -6.37
C LEU A 32 -4.56 -10.28 -4.86
N ASP A 33 -4.72 -11.45 -4.26
CA ASP A 33 -4.65 -11.58 -2.81
C ASP A 33 -3.25 -11.18 -2.31
N LEU A 34 -3.22 -10.51 -1.15
CA LEU A 34 -1.97 -10.00 -0.58
C LEU A 34 -1.47 -10.98 0.48
N VAL A 35 -0.25 -11.48 0.31
CA VAL A 35 0.47 -12.19 1.35
C VAL A 35 1.23 -11.15 2.17
N LEU A 36 0.87 -11.03 3.45
CA LEU A 36 1.48 -10.08 4.37
C LEU A 36 2.37 -10.80 5.37
N TYR A 37 3.52 -10.21 5.65
CA TYR A 37 4.44 -10.67 6.68
C TYR A 37 4.51 -9.64 7.79
N SER A 38 4.36 -10.10 9.04
CA SER A 38 4.49 -9.26 10.23
C SER A 38 5.30 -9.97 11.29
N LEU A 39 6.10 -9.23 12.06
CA LEU A 39 6.82 -9.74 13.21
C LEU A 39 6.02 -9.41 14.48
N ARG A 40 5.55 -10.42 15.22
CA ARG A 40 4.85 -10.27 16.50
C ARG A 40 5.56 -11.08 17.56
N GLU A 41 6.01 -10.46 18.65
CA GLU A 41 6.69 -11.16 19.76
C GLU A 41 7.86 -12.08 19.32
N LYS A 42 8.61 -11.66 18.30
CA LYS A 42 9.71 -12.41 17.64
C LYS A 42 9.24 -13.58 16.75
N GLU A 43 7.95 -13.79 16.58
CA GLU A 43 7.39 -14.73 15.61
C GLU A 43 7.06 -14.03 14.30
N MET A 44 7.53 -14.59 13.19
CA MET A 44 7.12 -14.17 11.86
C MET A 44 5.79 -14.82 11.53
N LEU A 45 4.78 -13.98 11.34
CA LEU A 45 3.45 -14.38 10.91
C LEU A 45 3.29 -14.09 9.43
N ARG A 46 2.79 -15.08 8.69
CA ARG A 46 2.29 -14.92 7.32
C ARG A 46 0.76 -14.89 7.38
N SER A 47 0.15 -13.81 6.92
CA SER A 47 -1.29 -13.69 6.76
C SER A 47 -1.67 -13.53 5.30
N LEU A 48 -2.90 -13.92 4.96
CA LEU A 48 -3.47 -13.72 3.62
C LEU A 48 -4.62 -12.72 3.75
N ALA A 49 -4.51 -11.60 3.04
CA ALA A 49 -5.61 -10.68 2.83
C ALA A 49 -6.31 -11.03 1.51
N ILE A 50 -7.49 -11.62 1.63
CA ILE A 50 -8.31 -11.99 0.48
C ILE A 50 -8.93 -10.72 -0.09
N THR A 51 -8.80 -10.55 -1.39
CA THR A 51 -9.28 -9.40 -2.15
C THR A 51 -10.53 -9.75 -2.96
N ARG A 52 -11.51 -8.84 -2.97
CA ARG A 52 -12.72 -8.94 -3.80
C ARG A 52 -13.09 -7.57 -4.37
N GLY A 53 -13.91 -7.58 -5.42
CA GLY A 53 -14.44 -6.37 -6.05
C GLY A 53 -13.86 -6.04 -7.42
N GLY A 54 -12.86 -6.80 -7.89
CA GLY A 54 -12.17 -6.54 -9.16
C GLY A 54 -11.45 -5.20 -9.17
N GLY A 55 -10.93 -4.81 -10.32
CA GLY A 55 -10.31 -3.50 -10.48
C GLY A 55 -9.83 -3.25 -11.91
N ARG A 56 -9.07 -2.17 -12.06
CA ARG A 56 -8.45 -1.77 -13.32
C ARG A 56 -6.95 -1.63 -13.12
N LEU A 57 -6.18 -2.27 -13.99
CA LEU A 57 -4.75 -2.01 -14.13
C LEU A 57 -4.57 -0.95 -15.22
N SER A 58 -3.97 0.18 -14.85
CA SER A 58 -3.83 1.35 -15.72
C SER A 58 -2.39 1.80 -15.84
N LEU A 59 -2.05 2.36 -17.00
CA LEU A 59 -0.87 3.19 -17.17
C LEU A 59 -0.91 4.35 -16.16
N PRO A 60 0.23 4.93 -15.80
CA PRO A 60 0.32 5.83 -14.66
C PRO A 60 -0.28 7.22 -14.91
N GLY A 61 -0.49 7.61 -16.17
CA GLY A 61 -1.07 8.91 -16.51
C GLY A 61 -0.32 10.07 -15.83
N SER A 62 -1.06 10.88 -15.06
CA SER A 62 -0.53 11.99 -14.27
C SER A 62 -0.38 11.67 -12.78
N LEU A 63 -0.51 10.42 -12.35
CA LEU A 63 -0.36 10.04 -10.95
C LEU A 63 1.02 10.40 -10.42
N ARG A 64 1.04 10.96 -9.22
CA ARG A 64 2.24 11.29 -8.43
C ARG A 64 2.00 10.91 -6.99
N LEU A 65 3.05 10.36 -6.37
CA LEU A 65 3.13 10.12 -4.94
C LEU A 65 3.98 11.23 -4.31
N HIS A 66 3.51 11.81 -3.22
CA HIS A 66 4.24 12.76 -2.41
C HIS A 66 4.29 12.27 -0.97
N LEU A 67 5.48 12.31 -0.36
CA LEU A 67 5.64 11.98 1.04
C LEU A 67 5.34 13.20 1.90
N GLY A 68 4.57 12.98 2.96
CA GLY A 68 4.32 14.03 3.94
C GLY A 68 5.48 14.20 4.91
N LYS A 69 5.27 15.12 5.86
CA LYS A 69 6.28 15.46 6.90
C LYS A 69 6.25 14.55 8.12
N SER A 70 5.36 13.55 8.13
CA SER A 70 5.28 12.57 9.22
C SER A 70 6.63 11.90 9.50
N GLU A 71 6.90 11.69 10.79
CA GLU A 71 8.03 10.90 11.29
C GLU A 71 7.64 9.46 11.63
N HIS A 72 6.40 9.06 11.30
CA HIS A 72 5.94 7.68 11.47
C HIS A 72 6.89 6.70 10.74
N PRO A 73 7.17 5.51 11.31
CA PRO A 73 8.07 4.54 10.70
C PRO A 73 7.71 4.14 9.25
N MET A 74 6.46 4.29 8.83
CA MET A 74 6.06 4.11 7.43
C MET A 74 6.64 5.22 6.54
N ALA A 75 6.51 6.49 6.92
CA ALA A 75 7.03 7.63 6.17
C ALA A 75 8.56 7.53 5.99
N GLN A 76 9.28 7.16 7.06
CA GLN A 76 10.73 6.96 7.00
C GLN A 76 11.14 5.85 6.03
N ARG A 77 10.40 4.73 5.99
CA ARG A 77 10.65 3.65 5.03
C ARG A 77 10.37 4.08 3.59
N LEU A 78 9.29 4.82 3.36
CA LEU A 78 8.98 5.35 2.03
C LEU A 78 10.04 6.36 1.55
N LYS A 79 10.54 7.23 2.46
CA LYS A 79 11.66 8.15 2.20
C LYS A 79 12.93 7.36 1.83
N ALA A 80 13.26 6.31 2.59
CA ALA A 80 14.42 5.46 2.33
C ALA A 80 14.34 4.69 0.98
N LEU A 81 13.12 4.37 0.53
CA LEU A 81 12.87 3.80 -0.79
C LEU A 81 12.94 4.84 -1.93
N GLY A 82 13.12 6.12 -1.61
CA GLY A 82 13.22 7.20 -2.59
C GLY A 82 11.91 7.47 -3.34
N LEU A 83 10.75 7.19 -2.72
CA LEU A 83 9.46 7.21 -3.42
C LEU A 83 8.84 8.61 -3.59
N ASP A 84 9.42 9.64 -2.99
CA ASP A 84 8.86 11.00 -3.06
C ASP A 84 8.91 11.56 -4.48
N ALA A 85 7.82 12.22 -4.88
CA ALA A 85 7.54 12.75 -6.21
C ALA A 85 7.64 11.71 -7.37
N LEU A 86 7.77 10.41 -7.08
CA LEU A 86 7.89 9.40 -8.12
C LEU A 86 6.56 9.17 -8.83
N LYS A 87 6.69 8.87 -10.12
CA LYS A 87 5.58 8.40 -10.96
C LYS A 87 5.54 6.87 -10.87
N PRO A 88 4.39 6.26 -10.53
CA PRO A 88 4.28 4.81 -10.55
C PRO A 88 4.49 4.27 -11.97
N VAL A 89 4.94 3.02 -12.11
CA VAL A 89 5.04 2.37 -13.43
C VAL A 89 3.66 1.92 -13.92
N LEU A 90 2.84 1.40 -13.00
CA LEU A 90 1.46 0.97 -13.21
C LEU A 90 0.63 1.33 -11.98
N ALA A 91 -0.67 1.53 -12.16
CA ALA A 91 -1.61 1.78 -11.08
C ALA A 91 -2.76 0.78 -11.15
N PHE A 92 -2.91 -0.02 -10.10
CA PHE A 92 -4.11 -0.81 -9.86
C PHE A 92 -5.07 -0.01 -8.98
N HIS A 93 -6.31 0.16 -9.42
CA HIS A 93 -7.33 0.87 -8.63
C HIS A 93 -8.69 0.20 -8.76
N SER A 94 -9.51 0.35 -7.72
CA SER A 94 -10.85 -0.22 -7.64
C SER A 94 -11.74 0.68 -6.77
N GLN A 95 -13.02 0.76 -7.13
CA GLN A 95 -14.05 1.44 -6.33
C GLN A 95 -14.89 0.47 -5.49
N SER A 96 -14.66 -0.84 -5.66
CA SER A 96 -15.41 -1.93 -5.05
C SER A 96 -14.53 -2.86 -4.22
N LEU A 97 -13.29 -2.42 -3.90
CA LEU A 97 -12.30 -3.16 -3.12
C LEU A 97 -12.88 -3.58 -1.76
N GLN A 98 -12.91 -4.88 -1.52
CA GLN A 98 -13.09 -5.47 -0.20
C GLN A 98 -11.87 -6.28 0.17
N LEU A 99 -11.44 -6.15 1.43
CA LEU A 99 -10.30 -6.87 2.00
C LEU A 99 -10.77 -7.66 3.21
N ARG A 100 -10.46 -8.96 3.24
CA ARG A 100 -10.60 -9.78 4.45
C ARG A 100 -9.23 -10.29 4.87
N LEU A 101 -8.70 -9.72 5.94
CA LEU A 101 -7.47 -10.19 6.56
C LEU A 101 -7.76 -11.45 7.39
N ASN A 102 -7.18 -12.57 6.99
CA ASN A 102 -7.23 -13.79 7.78
C ASN A 102 -6.18 -13.77 8.90
N ALA A 103 -6.38 -14.59 9.93
CA ALA A 103 -5.38 -14.79 10.97
C ALA A 103 -4.03 -15.22 10.38
N GLY A 104 -2.95 -14.69 10.96
CA GLY A 104 -1.59 -15.06 10.57
C GLY A 104 -1.21 -16.45 11.07
N VAL A 105 -0.44 -17.17 10.27
CA VAL A 105 0.18 -18.45 10.63
C VAL A 105 1.66 -18.19 10.90
N VAL A 106 2.20 -18.76 11.99
CA VAL A 106 3.64 -18.68 12.28
C VAL A 106 4.41 -19.43 11.19
N THR A 107 5.35 -18.75 10.55
CA THR A 107 6.20 -19.34 9.50
C THR A 107 7.67 -19.41 9.88
N ALA A 108 8.11 -18.61 10.85
CA ALA A 108 9.47 -18.66 11.40
C ALA A 108 9.52 -18.01 12.79
N GLN A 109 10.52 -18.36 13.58
CA GLN A 109 10.88 -17.65 14.81
C GLN A 109 12.20 -16.91 14.58
N LYS A 110 12.25 -15.63 14.94
CA LYS A 110 13.49 -14.87 14.92
C LYS A 110 14.38 -15.41 16.05
N LYS A 111 15.49 -16.06 15.69
CA LYS A 111 16.49 -16.52 16.65
C LYS A 111 17.01 -15.32 17.46
N ALA A 112 17.13 -15.48 18.78
CA ALA A 112 17.80 -14.48 19.61
C ALA A 112 19.26 -14.32 19.14
N PRO A 113 19.82 -13.09 19.16
CA PRO A 113 21.23 -12.89 18.87
C PRO A 113 22.13 -13.67 19.83
#